data_AF-A0A2H3TCY9-F1
#
_entry.id   AF-A0A2H3TCY9-F1
#
_cell.length_a   1.000
_cell.length_b   1.000
_cell.length_c   1.000
_cell.angle_alpha   90.00
_cell.angle_beta   90.00
_cell.angle_gamma   90.00
#
_symmetry.space_group_name_H-M   'P 1'
#
loop_
_entity.id
_entity.type
_entity.pdbx_description
1 polymer ?
#
loop_
_entity_poly.entity_id
_entity_poly.type
_entity_poly.pdbx_seq_one_letter_code
_entity_poly.pdbx_strand_id
1 'polypeptide(L)'
;MSVIKLFHRVLEYYHEIMFLTTNQIAEFDVAIPSRIHLAIKYESLQMAQIEAIFDSFLKDLDERNLIEDYADIEDWLDDSVYKERLDGRQIRDMITTALGLALTESRSGGGQKLNKRHLKRAFGNINDFKRNFNTQMQRYTDDQEKTIHVPSSPIFLDSLAASD
;
A
#
# COMPACT_ATOMS: atom_id res chain seq x y z
N MET A 1 20.56 -0.11 25.13
CA MET A 1 19.66 -1.27 24.92
C MET A 1 19.06 -1.14 23.52
N SER A 2 19.04 -2.23 22.73
CA SER A 2 18.41 -2.26 21.41
C SER A 2 16.88 -2.20 21.52
N VAL A 3 16.22 -1.52 20.57
CA VAL A 3 14.74 -1.40 20.45
C VAL A 3 14.05 -2.77 20.48
N ILE A 4 14.70 -3.79 19.92
CA ILE A 4 14.18 -5.17 19.86
C ILE A 4 14.03 -5.76 21.27
N LYS A 5 14.99 -5.50 22.18
CA LYS A 5 14.92 -5.97 23.58
C LYS A 5 13.84 -5.25 24.39
N LEU A 6 13.61 -3.97 24.09
CA LEU A 6 12.51 -3.22 24.70
C LEU A 6 11.16 -3.76 24.22
N PHE A 7 11.05 -4.10 22.94
CA PHE A 7 9.84 -4.67 22.36
C PHE A 7 9.46 -6.01 23.03
N HIS A 8 10.41 -6.93 23.20
CA HIS A 8 10.14 -8.21 23.89
C HIS A 8 9.65 -8.01 25.32
N ARG A 9 10.22 -7.02 26.02
CA ARG A 9 9.77 -6.66 27.37
C ARG A 9 8.35 -6.11 27.36
N VAL A 10 7.99 -5.25 26.41
CA VAL A 10 6.61 -4.76 26.30
C VAL A 10 5.64 -5.91 26.06
N LEU A 11 5.97 -6.89 25.20
CA LEU A 11 5.14 -8.07 24.96
C LEU A 11 4.96 -8.96 26.20
N GLU A 12 5.97 -9.05 27.07
CA GLU A 12 5.93 -9.89 28.28
C GLU A 12 5.14 -9.27 29.43
N TYR A 13 5.18 -7.93 29.57
CA TYR A 13 4.62 -7.23 30.72
C TYR A 13 3.34 -6.45 30.40
N TYR A 14 2.79 -6.59 29.19
CA TYR A 14 1.49 -5.99 28.87
C TYR A 14 0.35 -6.83 29.45
N HIS A 15 -0.40 -6.29 30.40
CA HIS A 15 -1.42 -7.01 31.18
C HIS A 15 -2.86 -6.91 30.63
N GLU A 16 -3.07 -6.21 29.52
CA GLU A 16 -4.39 -6.00 28.90
C GLU A 16 -4.40 -6.53 27.44
N ILE A 17 -5.12 -5.84 26.54
CA ILE A 17 -5.19 -6.15 25.11
C ILE A 17 -4.25 -5.22 24.32
N MET A 18 -3.24 -5.78 23.67
CA MET A 18 -2.34 -5.02 22.81
C MET A 18 -2.68 -5.25 21.34
N PHE A 19 -2.87 -4.17 20.58
CA PHE A 19 -2.98 -4.22 19.12
C PHE A 19 -1.65 -3.88 18.48
N LEU A 20 -1.22 -4.70 17.51
CA LEU A 20 0.01 -4.47 16.78
C LEU A 20 -0.22 -4.65 15.28
N THR A 21 0.38 -3.77 14.49
CA THR A 21 0.40 -3.85 13.04
C THR A 21 1.85 -3.98 12.57
N THR A 22 2.11 -4.88 11.62
CA THR A 22 3.45 -5.03 11.03
C THR A 22 3.32 -5.27 9.54
N ASN A 23 4.14 -4.56 8.77
CA ASN A 23 4.33 -4.80 7.33
C ASN A 23 5.54 -5.73 7.08
N GLN A 24 6.26 -6.14 8.13
CA GLN A 24 7.49 -6.92 8.06
C GLN A 24 7.43 -8.09 9.04
N ILE A 25 6.45 -8.98 8.85
CA ILE A 25 6.31 -10.16 9.71
C ILE A 25 7.53 -11.09 9.63
N ALA A 26 8.28 -11.06 8.53
CA ALA A 26 9.50 -11.85 8.34
C ALA A 26 10.66 -11.39 9.26
N GLU A 27 10.61 -10.16 9.79
CA GLU A 27 11.61 -9.63 10.72
C GLU A 27 11.28 -9.94 12.19
N PHE A 28 10.15 -10.61 12.44
CA PHE A 28 9.77 -10.98 13.79
C PHE A 28 10.62 -12.15 14.28
N ASP A 29 11.22 -12.02 15.47
CA ASP A 29 11.89 -13.10 16.17
C ASP A 29 10.93 -14.28 16.38
N VAL A 30 11.48 -15.50 16.33
CA VAL A 30 10.84 -16.79 16.57
C VAL A 30 10.07 -16.82 17.90
N ALA A 31 10.45 -16.00 18.88
CA ALA A 31 9.77 -15.89 20.17
C ALA A 31 8.45 -15.09 20.16
N ILE A 32 8.17 -14.31 19.11
CA ILE A 32 7.00 -13.42 19.05
C ILE A 32 5.70 -14.16 18.70
N PRO A 33 5.65 -15.10 17.74
CA PRO A 33 4.44 -15.83 17.40
C PRO A 33 3.77 -16.55 18.58
N SER A 34 4.55 -17.05 19.55
CA SER A 34 4.02 -17.75 20.73
C SER A 34 3.24 -16.84 21.69
N ARG A 35 3.35 -15.51 21.53
CA ARG A 35 2.69 -14.48 22.36
C ARG A 35 1.54 -13.80 21.63
N ILE A 36 1.27 -14.19 20.38
CA ILE A 36 0.16 -13.66 19.58
C ILE A 36 -1.03 -14.62 19.72
N HIS A 37 -2.05 -14.19 20.47
CA HIS A 37 -3.28 -14.96 20.66
C HIS A 37 -4.17 -14.96 19.41
N LEU A 38 -4.13 -13.88 18.61
CA LEU A 38 -4.88 -13.74 17.36
C LEU A 38 -4.03 -13.01 16.32
N ALA A 39 -3.85 -13.62 15.15
CA ALA A 39 -3.21 -12.99 14.00
C ALA A 39 -4.24 -12.78 12.90
N ILE A 40 -4.41 -11.53 12.46
CA ILE A 40 -5.28 -11.17 11.34
C ILE A 40 -4.38 -10.77 10.18
N LYS A 41 -4.42 -11.56 9.09
CA LYS A 41 -3.79 -11.18 7.83
C LYS A 41 -4.76 -10.30 7.04
N TYR A 42 -4.34 -9.07 6.76
CA TYR A 42 -5.04 -8.24 5.79
C TYR A 42 -4.67 -8.70 4.38
N GLU A 43 -5.66 -9.13 3.62
CA GLU A 43 -5.48 -9.49 2.21
C GLU A 43 -5.46 -8.23 1.33
N SER A 44 -4.91 -8.38 0.12
CA SER A 44 -5.00 -7.33 -0.90
C SER A 44 -6.46 -7.01 -1.23
N LEU A 45 -6.76 -5.74 -1.45
CA LEU A 45 -8.11 -5.30 -1.81
C LEU A 45 -8.60 -6.00 -3.09
N GLN A 46 -9.80 -6.55 -3.03
CA GLN A 46 -10.53 -7.03 -4.20
C GLN A 46 -11.16 -5.86 -4.96
N MET A 47 -11.55 -6.09 -6.22
CA MET A 47 -12.10 -5.03 -7.07
C MET A 47 -13.31 -4.33 -6.43
N ALA A 48 -14.28 -5.10 -5.94
CA ALA A 48 -15.45 -4.56 -5.26
C ALA A 48 -15.10 -3.72 -4.01
N GLN A 49 -13.99 -4.04 -3.31
CA GLN A 49 -13.53 -3.25 -2.17
C GLN A 49 -12.89 -1.94 -2.62
N ILE A 50 -12.15 -1.95 -3.75
CA ILE A 50 -11.57 -0.73 -4.34
C ILE A 50 -12.70 0.21 -4.78
N GLU A 51 -13.68 -0.31 -5.51
CA GLU A 51 -14.88 0.43 -5.95
C GLU A 51 -15.59 1.06 -4.74
N ALA A 52 -15.89 0.27 -3.70
CA ALA A 52 -16.55 0.76 -2.49
C ALA A 52 -15.73 1.84 -1.75
N ILE A 53 -14.41 1.75 -1.75
CA ILE A 53 -13.55 2.77 -1.14
C ILE A 53 -13.63 4.08 -1.95
N PHE A 54 -13.58 4.00 -3.29
CA PHE A 54 -13.74 5.17 -4.14
C PHE A 54 -15.11 5.82 -3.95
N ASP A 55 -16.19 5.03 -4.00
CA ASP A 55 -17.56 5.51 -3.78
C ASP A 55 -17.69 6.20 -2.42
N SER A 56 -17.15 5.59 -1.35
CA SER A 56 -17.18 6.19 -0.02
C SER A 56 -16.51 7.56 0.04
N PHE A 57 -15.39 7.77 -0.66
CA PHE A 57 -14.72 9.07 -0.68
C PHE A 57 -15.43 10.08 -1.59
N LEU A 58 -15.86 9.66 -2.78
CA LEU A 58 -16.51 10.56 -3.73
C LEU A 58 -17.87 11.00 -3.23
N LYS A 59 -18.63 10.11 -2.62
CA LYS A 59 -19.93 10.43 -2.02
C LYS A 59 -19.82 11.46 -0.90
N ASP A 60 -18.83 11.35 -0.01
CA ASP A 60 -18.57 12.39 1.01
C ASP A 60 -18.30 13.76 0.37
N LEU A 61 -17.52 13.78 -0.72
CA LEU A 61 -17.22 15.02 -1.44
C LEU A 61 -18.45 15.58 -2.17
N ASP A 62 -19.28 14.72 -2.75
CA ASP A 62 -20.51 15.10 -3.45
C ASP A 62 -21.56 15.67 -2.47
N GLU A 63 -21.75 15.02 -1.33
CA GLU A 63 -22.63 15.49 -0.24
C GLU A 63 -22.21 16.89 0.27
N ARG A 64 -20.92 17.19 0.18
CA ARG A 64 -20.34 18.50 0.51
C ARG A 64 -20.36 19.50 -0.65
N ASN A 65 -20.96 19.13 -1.78
CA ASN A 65 -21.03 19.91 -3.02
C ASN A 65 -19.64 20.31 -3.56
N LEU A 66 -18.65 19.44 -3.37
CA LEU A 66 -17.27 19.64 -3.83
C LEU A 66 -16.98 18.97 -5.17
N ILE A 67 -17.95 18.26 -5.75
CA ILE A 67 -17.82 17.63 -7.07
C ILE A 67 -18.63 18.44 -8.11
N GLU A 68 -18.04 18.57 -9.30
CA GLU A 68 -18.65 19.25 -10.45
C GLU A 68 -19.59 18.32 -11.22
N ASP A 69 -19.10 17.14 -11.59
CA ASP A 69 -19.84 16.11 -12.31
C ASP A 69 -19.44 14.73 -11.75
N TYR A 70 -20.35 14.11 -10.99
CA TYR A 70 -20.10 12.81 -10.37
C TYR A 70 -20.10 11.68 -11.41
N ALA A 71 -21.04 11.72 -12.36
CA ALA A 71 -21.21 10.66 -13.35
C ALA A 71 -20.01 10.57 -14.30
N ASP A 72 -19.47 11.71 -14.75
CA ASP A 72 -18.27 11.73 -15.61
C ASP A 72 -17.01 11.17 -14.90
N ILE A 73 -16.95 11.32 -13.57
CA ILE A 73 -15.89 10.73 -12.73
C ILE A 73 -16.09 9.22 -12.61
N GLU A 74 -17.29 8.77 -12.29
CA GLU A 74 -17.64 7.36 -12.11
C GLU A 74 -17.34 6.55 -13.38
N ASP A 75 -17.83 7.00 -14.54
CA ASP A 75 -17.56 6.38 -15.85
C ASP A 75 -16.05 6.23 -16.12
N TRP A 76 -15.26 7.24 -15.74
CA TRP A 76 -13.82 7.19 -15.94
C TRP A 76 -13.09 6.23 -14.98
N LEU A 77 -13.56 6.13 -13.73
CA LEU A 77 -12.98 5.21 -12.76
C LEU A 77 -13.16 3.76 -13.21
N ASP A 78 -14.36 3.41 -13.70
CA ASP A 78 -14.69 2.11 -14.29
C ASP A 78 -13.79 1.76 -15.48
N ASP A 79 -13.64 2.72 -16.40
CA ASP A 79 -12.88 2.48 -17.62
C ASP A 79 -11.39 2.28 -17.36
N SER A 80 -10.81 3.07 -16.44
CA SER A 80 -9.37 3.34 -16.41
C SER A 80 -8.66 3.12 -15.08
N VAL A 81 -9.36 3.19 -13.94
CA VAL A 81 -8.69 3.28 -12.62
C VAL A 81 -8.79 1.99 -11.83
N TYR A 82 -9.95 1.35 -11.79
CA TYR A 82 -10.15 0.15 -10.97
C TYR A 82 -9.22 -0.99 -11.39
N LYS A 83 -8.91 -1.10 -12.69
CA LYS A 83 -7.97 -2.09 -13.25
C LYS A 83 -6.53 -1.95 -12.73
N GLU A 84 -6.13 -0.76 -12.26
CA GLU A 84 -4.78 -0.51 -11.71
C GLU A 84 -4.61 -0.96 -10.26
N ARG A 85 -5.66 -1.54 -9.65
CA ARG A 85 -5.64 -2.16 -8.31
C ARG A 85 -4.91 -1.34 -7.26
N LEU A 86 -5.33 -0.07 -7.13
CA LEU A 86 -4.78 0.83 -6.13
C LEU A 86 -5.06 0.33 -4.72
N ASP A 87 -4.09 0.46 -3.82
CA ASP A 87 -4.34 0.23 -2.39
C ASP A 87 -5.10 1.41 -1.76
N GLY A 88 -5.66 1.21 -0.57
CA GLY A 88 -6.47 2.23 0.09
C GLY A 88 -5.72 3.54 0.40
N ARG A 89 -4.39 3.49 0.54
CA ARG A 89 -3.56 4.69 0.74
C ARG A 89 -3.40 5.45 -0.58
N GLN A 90 -3.12 4.75 -1.67
CA GLN A 90 -3.02 5.32 -3.00
C GLN A 90 -4.33 5.99 -3.42
N ILE A 91 -5.49 5.36 -3.15
CA ILE A 91 -6.81 5.94 -3.43
C ILE A 91 -6.99 7.26 -2.66
N ARG A 92 -6.70 7.25 -1.34
CA ARG A 92 -6.80 8.45 -0.50
C ARG A 92 -5.86 9.57 -0.99
N ASP A 93 -4.62 9.22 -1.30
CA ASP A 93 -3.60 10.17 -1.77
C ASP A 93 -4.01 10.79 -3.12
N MET A 94 -4.58 9.98 -4.03
CA MET A 94 -5.12 10.42 -5.31
C MET A 94 -6.22 11.47 -5.12
N ILE A 95 -7.23 11.15 -4.31
CA ILE A 95 -8.40 12.03 -4.09
C ILE A 95 -7.97 13.31 -3.37
N THR A 96 -7.10 13.20 -2.37
CA THR A 96 -6.55 14.36 -1.63
C THR A 96 -5.78 15.30 -2.56
N THR A 97 -4.95 14.72 -3.44
CA THR A 97 -4.18 15.49 -4.43
C THR A 97 -5.10 16.17 -5.43
N ALA A 98 -6.11 15.46 -5.95
CA ALA A 98 -7.09 16.01 -6.88
C ALA A 98 -7.88 17.18 -6.26
N LEU A 99 -8.29 17.05 -5.00
CA LEU A 99 -8.95 18.14 -4.27
C LEU A 99 -8.03 19.35 -4.08
N GLY A 100 -6.75 19.11 -3.73
CA GLY A 100 -5.75 20.16 -3.64
C GLY A 100 -5.53 20.92 -4.95
N LEU A 101 -5.56 20.21 -6.09
CA LEU A 101 -5.50 20.81 -7.42
C LEU A 101 -6.70 21.72 -7.68
N ALA A 102 -7.92 21.23 -7.41
CA ALA A 102 -9.15 22.02 -7.57
C ALA A 102 -9.13 23.30 -6.72
N LEU A 103 -8.72 23.19 -5.45
CA LEU A 103 -8.60 24.34 -4.55
C LEU A 103 -7.55 25.35 -5.02
N THR A 104 -6.46 24.90 -5.62
CA THR A 104 -5.41 25.78 -6.14
C THR A 104 -5.92 26.56 -7.35
N GLU A 105 -6.63 25.90 -8.26
CA GLU A 105 -7.20 26.54 -9.45
C GLU A 105 -8.30 27.55 -9.10
N SER A 106 -9.11 27.26 -8.07
CA SER A 106 -10.09 28.20 -7.53
C SER A 106 -9.47 29.55 -7.12
N ARG A 107 -8.27 29.53 -6.53
CA ARG A 107 -7.56 30.75 -6.11
C ARG A 107 -7.11 31.61 -7.29
N SER A 108 -6.98 31.01 -8.47
CA SER A 108 -6.59 31.68 -9.72
C SER A 108 -7.79 32.03 -10.62
N GLY A 109 -9.03 31.95 -10.10
CA GLY A 109 -10.25 32.26 -10.84
C GLY A 109 -10.91 31.07 -11.53
N GLY A 110 -10.45 29.84 -11.28
CA GLY A 110 -11.09 28.60 -11.75
C GLY A 110 -12.29 28.16 -10.88
N GLY A 111 -12.93 27.07 -11.28
CA GLY A 111 -14.02 26.44 -10.50
C GLY A 111 -13.52 25.90 -9.16
N GLN A 112 -14.37 25.96 -8.12
CA GLN A 112 -14.02 25.48 -6.76
C GLN A 112 -14.18 23.97 -6.57
N LYS A 113 -14.70 23.28 -7.59
CA LYS A 113 -15.13 21.89 -7.49
C LYS A 113 -14.13 20.96 -8.15
N LEU A 114 -13.97 19.79 -7.55
CA LEU A 114 -13.24 18.66 -8.10
C LEU A 114 -13.97 18.15 -9.35
N ASN A 115 -13.19 17.80 -10.38
CA ASN A 115 -13.68 17.22 -11.61
C ASN A 115 -12.69 16.16 -12.10
N LYS A 116 -13.08 15.41 -13.12
CA LYS A 116 -12.31 14.32 -13.72
C LYS A 116 -10.88 14.71 -14.10
N ARG A 117 -10.64 15.94 -14.56
CA ARG A 117 -9.28 16.38 -14.95
C ARG A 117 -8.33 16.40 -13.76
N HIS A 118 -8.80 16.85 -12.59
CA HIS A 118 -8.00 16.84 -11.36
C HIS A 118 -7.63 15.42 -10.95
N LEU A 119 -8.59 14.49 -10.99
CA LEU A 119 -8.37 13.08 -10.69
C LEU A 119 -7.42 12.41 -11.69
N LYS A 120 -7.59 12.66 -12.99
CA LYS A 120 -6.66 12.17 -14.03
C LYS A 120 -5.23 12.63 -13.80
N ARG A 121 -5.03 13.88 -13.39
CA ARG A 121 -3.69 14.41 -13.10
C ARG A 121 -3.09 13.75 -11.86
N ALA A 122 -3.87 13.60 -10.79
CA ALA A 122 -3.42 12.90 -9.58
C ALA A 122 -3.08 11.43 -9.86
N PHE A 123 -3.91 10.74 -10.65
CA PHE A 123 -3.71 9.37 -11.06
C PHE A 123 -2.45 9.19 -11.94
N GLY A 124 -2.24 10.10 -12.89
CA GLY A 124 -1.02 10.13 -13.71
C GLY A 124 0.24 10.19 -12.85
N ASN A 125 0.26 11.08 -11.85
CA ASN A 125 1.39 11.20 -10.92
C ASN A 125 1.65 9.88 -10.15
N ILE A 126 0.60 9.19 -9.71
CA ILE A 126 0.72 7.91 -9.01
C ILE A 126 1.28 6.83 -9.93
N ASN A 127 0.78 6.73 -11.17
CA ASN A 127 1.24 5.74 -12.13
C ASN A 127 2.68 5.98 -12.59
N ASP A 128 3.06 7.24 -12.79
CA ASP A 128 4.43 7.62 -13.11
C ASP A 128 5.38 7.27 -11.95
N PHE A 129 4.96 7.55 -10.72
CA PHE A 129 5.71 7.15 -9.53
C PHE A 129 5.86 5.62 -9.44
N LYS A 130 4.77 4.86 -9.59
CA LYS A 130 4.81 3.38 -9.58
C LYS A 130 5.75 2.83 -10.64
N ARG A 131 5.67 3.33 -11.88
CA ARG A 131 6.53 2.91 -12.99
C ARG A 131 8.00 3.18 -12.70
N ASN A 132 8.32 4.39 -12.24
CA ASN A 132 9.67 4.79 -11.90
C ASN A 132 10.24 3.99 -10.71
N PHE A 133 9.41 3.75 -9.70
CA PHE A 133 9.76 2.97 -8.53
C PHE A 133 10.07 1.52 -8.90
N ASN A 134 9.18 0.86 -9.65
CA ASN A 134 9.38 -0.52 -10.10
C ASN A 134 10.62 -0.66 -10.98
N THR A 135 10.89 0.31 -11.85
CA THR A 135 12.09 0.32 -12.69
C THR A 135 13.37 0.39 -11.85
N GLN A 136 13.38 1.19 -10.79
CA GLN A 136 14.53 1.30 -9.88
C GLN A 136 14.70 0.05 -9.01
N MET A 137 13.60 -0.51 -8.50
CA MET A 137 13.63 -1.75 -7.72
C MET A 137 14.11 -2.95 -8.54
N GLN A 138 13.69 -3.03 -9.81
CA GLN A 138 14.15 -4.08 -10.70
C GLN A 138 15.67 -3.98 -10.91
N ARG A 139 16.19 -2.78 -11.20
CA ARG A 139 17.63 -2.54 -11.34
C ARG A 139 18.41 -2.90 -10.07
N TYR A 140 17.89 -2.52 -8.90
CA TYR A 140 18.50 -2.90 -7.62
C TYR A 140 18.58 -4.42 -7.45
N THR A 141 17.51 -5.13 -7.80
CA THR A 141 17.45 -6.60 -7.70
C THR A 141 18.41 -7.27 -8.69
N ASP A 142 18.41 -6.84 -9.95
CA ASP A 142 19.28 -7.36 -11.00
C ASP A 142 20.78 -7.17 -10.67
N ASP A 143 21.14 -6.04 -10.03
CA ASP A 143 22.51 -5.75 -9.59
C ASP A 143 22.95 -6.61 -8.39
N GLN A 144 22.02 -6.94 -7.48
CA GLN A 144 22.27 -7.90 -6.39
C GLN A 144 22.47 -9.32 -6.95
N GLU A 145 21.64 -9.75 -7.91
CA GLU A 145 21.76 -11.08 -8.53
C GLU A 145 23.07 -11.26 -9.31
N LYS A 146 23.54 -10.22 -10.03
CA LYS A 146 24.86 -10.25 -10.70
C LYS A 146 26.04 -10.36 -9.73
N THR A 147 25.88 -9.93 -8.49
CA THR A 147 26.94 -9.98 -7.48
C THR A 147 27.03 -11.38 -6.82
N ILE A 148 26.00 -12.23 -6.96
CA ILE A 148 25.88 -13.54 -6.26
C ILE A 148 26.29 -14.74 -7.17
N HIS A 149 26.93 -14.53 -8.32
CA HIS A 149 27.48 -15.67 -9.09
C HIS A 149 28.78 -16.22 -8.45
N VAL A 150 28.61 -17.11 -7.46
CA VAL A 150 29.61 -18.08 -6.99
C VAL A 150 29.33 -19.42 -7.69
N PRO A 151 30.32 -20.13 -8.25
CA PRO A 151 30.06 -21.36 -9.02
C PRO A 151 29.48 -22.44 -8.11
N SER A 152 28.40 -23.07 -8.58
CA SER A 152 27.73 -24.19 -7.92
C SER A 152 28.71 -25.36 -7.69
N SER A 153 28.97 -25.69 -6.43
CA SER A 153 29.44 -27.02 -6.03
C SER A 153 28.41 -27.63 -5.09
N PRO A 154 27.92 -28.86 -5.35
CA PRO A 154 26.84 -29.47 -4.59
C PRO A 154 27.43 -30.23 -3.40
N ILE A 155 27.43 -29.66 -2.21
CA ILE A 155 27.66 -30.42 -0.97
C ILE A 155 26.74 -29.81 0.11
N PHE A 156 26.10 -30.68 0.89
CA PHE A 156 25.20 -30.43 2.04
C PHE A 156 23.70 -30.56 1.78
N LEU A 157 23.25 -31.72 1.34
CA LEU A 157 21.96 -32.31 1.76
C LEU A 157 22.02 -33.85 1.73
N ASP A 158 22.92 -34.48 2.49
CA ASP A 158 22.93 -35.96 2.64
C ASP A 158 23.29 -36.47 4.05
N SER A 159 23.26 -35.62 5.08
CA SER A 159 23.64 -36.02 6.45
C SER A 159 22.46 -36.12 7.45
N LEU A 160 21.21 -36.12 7.00
CA LEU A 160 20.05 -36.20 7.93
C LEU A 160 19.05 -37.31 7.59
N ALA A 161 19.54 -38.46 7.11
CA ALA A 161 18.75 -39.68 6.98
C ALA A 161 19.58 -40.93 7.26
N ALA A 162 20.20 -41.02 8.45
CA ALA A 162 20.66 -42.29 9.02
C ALA A 162 20.95 -42.13 10.51
N SER A 163 19.94 -42.34 11.35
CA SER A 163 20.11 -42.82 12.73
C SER A 163 18.80 -43.51 13.15
N ASP A 164 18.73 -44.81 12.88
CA ASP A 164 18.24 -45.74 13.91
C ASP A 164 19.27 -45.80 15.05
#